data_AF-A0A3S4KFE6-F1
#
_entry.id   AF-A0A3S4KFE6-F1
#
_cell.length_a   1.000
_cell.length_b   1.000
_cell.length_c   1.000
_cell.angle_alpha   90.00
_cell.angle_beta   90.00
_cell.angle_gamma   90.00
#
_symmetry.space_group_name_H-M   'P 1'
#
loop_
_entity.id
_entity.type
_entity.pdbx_description
1 polymer ?
#
loop_
_entity_poly.entity_id
_entity_poly.type
_entity_poly.pdbx_seq_one_letter_code
_entity_poly.pdbx_strand_id
1 'polypeptide(L)' 'MASFPQGFLWGGALAANQSEGAYLEGGKGLTTVDTLPHGAHRLPGKIRPGEALYAA' A
#
# COMPACT_ATOMS: atom_id res chain seq x y z
N MET A 1 -34.70 4.31 8.74
CA MET A 1 -33.31 4.65 8.36
C MET A 1 -32.41 4.31 9.54
N ALA A 2 -31.30 3.61 9.30
CA ALA A 2 -30.31 3.40 10.35
C ALA A 2 -29.44 4.66 10.49
N SER A 3 -29.16 5.06 11.73
CA SER A 3 -28.25 6.16 12.08
C SER A 3 -27.00 5.62 12.74
N PHE A 4 -25.85 6.27 12.52
CA PHE A 4 -24.62 5.92 13.22
C PHE A 4 -24.76 6.17 14.74
N PRO A 5 -24.10 5.36 15.60
CA PRO A 5 -24.10 5.58 17.03
C PRO A 5 -23.53 6.95 17.42
N GLN A 6 -24.00 7.49 18.55
CA GLN A 6 -23.38 8.67 19.13
C GLN A 6 -21.92 8.38 19.49
N GLY A 7 -21.01 9.26 19.09
CA GLY A 7 -19.57 9.08 19.31
C GLY A 7 -18.88 8.17 18.29
N PHE A 8 -19.51 7.89 17.15
CA PHE A 8 -18.84 7.20 16.05
C PHE A 8 -17.61 7.98 15.58
N LEU A 9 -16.46 7.30 15.55
CA LEU A 9 -15.18 7.91 15.19
C LEU A 9 -14.99 7.87 13.68
N TRP A 10 -15.39 8.95 13.02
CA TRP A 10 -15.03 9.18 11.63
C TRP A 10 -13.56 9.58 11.53
N GLY A 11 -12.82 8.88 10.68
CA GLY A 11 -11.40 9.16 10.49
C GLY A 11 -10.86 8.57 9.21
N GLY A 12 -9.60 8.87 8.95
CA GLY A 12 -8.81 8.27 7.88
C GLY A 12 -7.60 7.54 8.44
N ALA A 13 -6.94 6.74 7.60
CA ALA A 13 -5.72 6.05 7.92
C ALA A 13 -4.70 6.22 6.79
N LEU A 14 -3.42 6.18 7.16
CA LEU A 14 -2.28 6.18 6.24
C LEU A 14 -1.34 5.04 6.63
N ALA A 15 -0.54 4.59 5.65
CA ALA A 15 0.52 3.62 5.87
C ALA A 15 1.88 4.28 5.59
N ALA A 16 2.85 4.08 6.50
CA ALA A 16 4.17 4.68 6.44
C ALA A 16 4.85 4.53 5.08
N ASN A 17 4.84 3.32 4.53
CA ASN A 17 5.44 3.02 3.22
C ASN A 17 4.74 3.71 2.03
N GLN A 18 3.52 4.22 2.20
CA GLN A 18 2.78 4.95 1.17
C GLN A 18 2.88 6.47 1.33
N SER A 19 3.29 6.98 2.50
CA SER A 19 3.20 8.41 2.81
C SER A 19 4.50 9.06 3.29
N GLU A 20 5.40 8.34 3.97
CA GLU A 20 6.55 8.97 4.64
C GLU A 20 7.69 9.34 3.69
N GLY A 21 8.00 8.49 2.71
CA GLY A 21 9.19 8.66 1.88
C GLY A 21 10.48 8.38 2.66
N ALA A 22 11.52 9.20 2.44
CA ALA A 22 12.78 9.20 3.21
C ALA A 22 13.36 7.80 3.51
N TYR A 23 13.25 6.86 2.56
CA TYR A 23 13.38 5.43 2.85
C TYR A 23 14.79 4.99 3.31
N LEU A 24 15.82 5.83 3.10
CA LEU A 24 17.21 5.66 3.54
C LEU A 24 17.71 6.71 4.54
N GLU A 25 16.87 7.65 4.97
CA GLU A 25 17.28 8.70 5.90
C GLU A 25 17.15 8.25 7.37
N GLY A 26 17.77 8.99 8.28
CA GLY A 26 17.58 8.81 9.73
C GLY A 26 17.98 7.45 10.30
N GLY A 27 18.75 6.64 9.55
CA GLY A 27 19.13 5.30 9.99
C GLY A 27 17.99 4.27 9.94
N LYS A 28 16.89 4.53 9.20
CA LYS A 28 15.73 3.63 9.05
C LYS A 28 16.12 2.21 8.63
N GLY A 29 17.12 2.10 7.74
CA GLY A 29 17.47 0.85 7.09
C GLY A 29 16.41 0.37 6.09
N LEU A 30 16.71 -0.73 5.39
CA LEU A 30 15.80 -1.34 4.42
C LEU A 30 14.75 -2.18 5.13
N THR A 31 13.52 -2.09 4.64
CA THR A 31 12.40 -2.94 5.04
C THR A 31 12.02 -3.88 3.90
N THR A 32 11.11 -4.83 4.17
CA THR A 32 10.65 -5.76 3.13
C THR A 32 10.05 -5.04 1.91
N VAL A 33 9.30 -3.96 2.11
CA VAL A 33 8.66 -3.23 0.99
C VAL A 33 9.68 -2.56 0.07
N ASP A 34 10.83 -2.14 0.62
CA ASP A 34 11.92 -1.49 -0.13
C ASP A 34 12.62 -2.47 -1.08
N THR A 35 12.45 -3.78 -0.87
CA THR A 35 13.07 -4.84 -1.69
C THR A 35 12.12 -5.45 -2.71
N LEU A 36 10.87 -5.01 -2.76
CA LEU A 36 9.87 -5.56 -3.67
C LEU A 36 10.13 -5.11 -5.11
N PRO A 37 9.96 -6.01 -6.10
CA PRO A 37 10.05 -5.63 -7.51
C PRO A 37 9.03 -4.55 -7.89
N HIS A 38 9.48 -3.51 -8.57
CA HIS A 38 8.67 -2.38 -9.00
C HIS A 38 8.77 -2.14 -10.52
N GLY A 39 7.84 -1.37 -11.09
CA GLY A 39 7.82 -1.05 -12.52
C GLY A 39 7.74 -2.29 -13.42
N ALA A 40 8.55 -2.31 -14.48
CA ALA A 40 8.61 -3.41 -15.45
C ALA A 40 9.06 -4.76 -14.85
N HIS A 41 9.70 -4.74 -13.68
CA HIS A 41 10.14 -5.94 -12.96
C HIS A 41 9.08 -6.45 -11.98
N ARG A 42 7.95 -5.76 -11.84
CA ARG A 42 6.85 -6.21 -10.97
C ARG A 42 6.28 -7.51 -11.52
N LEU A 43 6.21 -8.52 -10.67
CA LEU A 43 5.72 -9.85 -11.07
C LEU A 43 4.29 -9.75 -11.61
N PRO A 44 4.01 -10.26 -12.82
CA PRO A 44 2.66 -10.29 -13.37
C PRO A 44 1.74 -11.11 -12.46
N GLY A 45 0.53 -10.61 -12.22
CA GLY A 45 -0.52 -11.33 -11.50
C GLY A 45 -0.60 -11.12 -9.98
N LYS A 46 0.35 -10.43 -9.32
CA LYS A 46 0.30 -10.35 -7.84
C LYS A 46 -0.57 -9.24 -7.25
N ILE A 47 -0.64 -8.03 -7.83
CA ILE A 47 -1.50 -6.94 -7.29
C ILE A 47 -1.74 -5.89 -8.39
N ARG A 48 -2.62 -6.17 -9.34
CA ARG A 48 -3.22 -5.14 -10.22
C ARG A 48 -4.72 -5.40 -10.31
N PRO A 49 -5.58 -4.58 -9.67
CA PRO A 49 -7.00 -4.57 -10.02
C PRO A 49 -7.11 -4.12 -11.49
N GLY A 50 -7.40 -5.05 -12.40
CA GLY A 50 -7.64 -4.77 -13.82
C GLY A 50 -6.76 -5.50 -14.84
N GLU A 51 -5.70 -6.20 -14.45
CA GLU A 51 -4.81 -6.89 -15.40
C GLU A 51 -4.63 -8.39 -15.12
N ALA A 52 -5.58 -9.00 -14.43
CA ALA A 52 -5.58 -10.43 -14.11
C ALA A 52 -6.34 -11.29 -15.15
N LEU A 53 -6.29 -10.94 -16.45
CA LEU A 53 -7.02 -11.70 -17.48
C LEU A 53 -6.20 -12.14 -18.71
N TYR A 54 -4.91 -11.83 -18.82
CA TYR A 54 -4.12 -12.28 -19.98
C TYR A 54 -2.71 -12.72 -19.59
N ALA A 55 -2.60 -13.96 -19.10
CA ALA A 55 -1.41 -14.77 -19.24
C ALA A 55 -1.86 -16.24 -19.18
N ALA A 56 -2.10 -16.80 -20.38
CA ALA A 56 -1.97 -18.23 -20.60
C ALA A 56 -0.49 -18.63 -20.43
#